data_AF-A0A968V2I8-F1
#
_entry.id   AF-A0A968V2I8-F1
#
_cell.length_a   1.000
_cell.length_b   1.000
_cell.length_c   1.000
_cell.angle_alpha   90.00
_cell.angle_beta   90.00
_cell.angle_gamma   90.00
#
_symmetry.space_group_name_H-M   'P 1'
#
loop_
_entity.id
_entity.type
_entity.pdbx_description
1 polymer ?
#
loop_
_entity_poly.entity_id
_entity_poly.type
_entity_poly.pdbx_seq_one_letter_code
_entity_poly.pdbx_strand_id
1 'polypeptide(L)'
;MNQEAGIDAVLALNTIGDRLRIVGREGTPDIYDRGRSQLDFTFIKNFPNNFSVKVTAQNILNNRYIIASTNDRFPTSDGEEYIYSDFRTGATFGLSLAYTIR
;
A
#
# COMPACT_ATOMS: atom_id res chain seq x y z
N MET A 1 -19.77 -13.50 2.99
CA MET A 1 -19.57 -14.77 3.71
C MET A 1 -20.35 -15.85 3.00
N ASN A 2 -19.69 -16.78 2.33
CA ASN A 2 -20.37 -17.99 1.85
C ASN A 2 -20.20 -19.07 2.92
N GLN A 3 -21.19 -19.16 3.82
CA GLN A 3 -21.14 -20.05 4.99
C GLN A 3 -21.22 -21.53 4.59
N GLU A 4 -21.85 -21.86 3.47
CA GLU A 4 -21.94 -23.25 2.99
C GLU A 4 -20.58 -23.78 2.53
N ALA A 5 -19.73 -22.89 1.99
CA ALA A 5 -18.39 -23.26 1.53
C ALA A 5 -17.29 -23.03 2.58
N GLY A 6 -17.56 -22.33 3.70
CA GLY A 6 -16.53 -21.97 4.68
C GLY A 6 -15.43 -21.07 4.10
N ILE A 7 -15.77 -20.23 3.12
CA ILE A 7 -14.82 -19.36 2.42
C ILE A 7 -15.12 -17.89 2.73
N ASP A 8 -14.05 -17.17 3.08
CA ASP A 8 -14.05 -15.72 3.23
C ASP A 8 -12.93 -15.12 2.39
N ALA A 9 -13.28 -14.15 1.54
CA ALA A 9 -12.33 -13.41 0.74
C ALA A 9 -12.57 -11.92 0.89
N VAL A 10 -11.48 -11.16 1.03
CA VAL A 10 -11.50 -9.71 1.19
C VAL A 10 -10.48 -9.12 0.21
N LEU A 11 -10.92 -8.12 -0.55
CA LEU A 11 -10.06 -7.27 -1.36
C LEU A 11 -10.20 -5.83 -0.84
N ALA A 12 -9.08 -5.22 -0.47
CA ALA A 12 -9.04 -3.89 0.14
C ALA A 12 -8.14 -2.96 -0.65
N LEU A 13 -8.68 -1.81 -1.06
CA LEU A 13 -7.94 -0.73 -1.72
C LEU A 13 -7.80 0.45 -0.74
N ASN A 14 -6.56 0.79 -0.40
CA ASN A 14 -6.23 1.95 0.40
C ASN A 14 -5.49 2.98 -0.47
N THR A 15 -5.95 4.23 -0.51
CA THR A 15 -5.30 5.31 -1.26
C THR A 15 -4.99 6.46 -0.33
N ILE A 16 -3.77 6.98 -0.42
CA ILE A 16 -3.36 8.22 0.24
C ILE A 16 -2.96 9.24 -0.83
N GLY A 17 -3.36 10.50 -0.64
CA GLY A 17 -2.94 11.61 -1.50
C GLY A 17 -1.56 12.14 -1.13
N ASP A 18 -1.07 13.10 -1.91
CA ASP A 18 0.18 13.81 -1.65
C ASP A 18 0.15 14.48 -0.27
N ARG A 19 1.26 14.39 0.45
CA ARG A 19 1.40 15.00 1.79
C ARG A 19 2.73 15.72 1.92
N LEU A 20 2.66 16.89 2.54
CA LEU A 20 3.84 17.69 2.84
C LEU A 20 4.73 16.94 3.84
N ARG A 21 5.99 16.74 3.49
CA ARG A 21 6.99 16.05 4.30
C ARG A 21 7.93 17.04 4.99
N ILE A 22 8.44 18.03 4.26
CA ILE A 22 9.31 19.08 4.77
C ILE A 22 8.86 20.41 4.16
N VAL A 23 8.69 21.41 5.02
CA VAL A 23 8.45 22.80 4.63
C VAL A 23 9.78 23.43 4.23
N GLY A 24 9.87 23.95 3.02
CA GLY A 24 11.02 24.74 2.56
C GLY A 24 11.09 26.10 3.26
N ARG A 25 12.31 26.62 3.43
CA ARG A 25 12.55 28.03 3.82
C ARG A 25 12.61 28.91 2.58
N GLU A 26 12.68 30.23 2.76
CA GLU A 26 12.77 31.19 1.64
C GLU A 26 13.77 30.74 0.56
N GLY A 27 13.29 30.60 -0.68
CA GLY A 27 14.07 30.15 -1.83
C GLY A 27 14.24 28.64 -2.00
N THR A 28 13.84 27.81 -1.02
CA THR A 28 13.85 26.34 -1.13
C THR A 28 12.45 25.79 -1.31
N PRO A 29 12.24 24.83 -2.22
CA PRO A 29 10.91 24.28 -2.49
C PRO A 29 10.49 23.25 -1.43
N ASP A 30 9.17 23.07 -1.29
CA ASP A 30 8.58 22.10 -0.37
C ASP A 30 8.81 20.66 -0.85
N ILE A 31 8.96 19.73 0.08
CA ILE A 31 9.16 18.31 -0.22
C ILE A 31 7.91 17.55 0.15
N TYR A 32 7.38 16.77 -0.79
CA TYR A 32 6.18 15.97 -0.67
C TYR A 32 6.51 14.47 -0.69
N ASP A 33 5.76 13.71 0.10
CA ASP A 33 5.59 12.27 -0.09
C ASP A 33 4.40 12.08 -1.02
N ARG A 34 4.65 11.50 -2.20
CA ARG A 34 3.65 11.37 -3.26
C ARG A 34 2.62 10.32 -2.89
N GLY A 35 1.38 10.64 -3.21
CA GLY A 35 0.23 9.78 -3.00
C GLY A 35 0.40 8.46 -3.74
N ARG A 36 -0.10 7.39 -3.11
CA ARG A 36 -0.06 6.05 -3.69
C ARG A 36 -1.23 5.22 -3.20
N SER A 37 -1.60 4.24 -4.01
CA SER A 37 -2.59 3.24 -3.64
C SER A 37 -1.92 1.92 -3.27
N GLN A 38 -2.54 1.19 -2.35
CA GLN A 38 -2.16 -0.15 -1.94
C GLN A 38 -3.38 -1.07 -2.09
N LEU A 39 -3.19 -2.19 -2.79
CA LEU A 39 -4.20 -3.24 -2.91
C LEU A 39 -3.76 -4.46 -2.11
N ASP A 40 -4.61 -4.87 -1.18
CA ASP A 40 -4.40 -6.04 -0.33
C ASP A 40 -5.51 -7.05 -0.55
N PHE A 41 -5.15 -8.33 -0.59
CA PHE A 41 -6.07 -9.45 -0.72
C PHE A 41 -5.88 -10.43 0.44
N THR A 42 -6.98 -10.93 0.98
CA THR A 42 -7.01 -11.97 2.01
C THR A 42 -8.02 -13.03 1.61
N PHE A 43 -7.61 -14.29 1.67
CA PHE A 43 -8.46 -15.46 1.47
C PHE A 43 -8.35 -16.37 2.69
N ILE A 44 -9.48 -16.84 3.18
CA ILE A 44 -9.59 -17.77 4.31
C ILE A 44 -10.49 -18.91 3.89
N LYS A 45 -10.03 -20.14 4.14
CA LYS A 45 -10.80 -21.37 4.01
C LYS A 45 -10.87 -22.04 5.37
N ASN A 46 -12.06 -22.06 5.94
CA ASN A 46 -12.39 -22.83 7.12
C ASN A 46 -12.88 -24.22 6.69
N PHE A 47 -12.34 -25.24 7.35
CA PHE A 47 -12.70 -26.63 7.13
C PHE A 47 -13.57 -27.12 8.30
N PRO A 48 -14.48 -28.09 8.08
CA PRO A 48 -15.35 -28.62 9.13
C PRO A 48 -14.60 -29.29 10.29
N ASN A 49 -13.36 -29.74 10.08
CA ASN A 49 -12.51 -30.38 11.08
C ASN A 49 -11.77 -29.37 11.99
N ASN A 50 -12.34 -28.18 12.20
CA ASN A 50 -11.77 -27.08 12.98
C ASN A 50 -10.42 -26.54 12.49
N PHE A 51 -10.00 -26.92 11.28
CA PHE A 51 -8.80 -26.39 10.65
C PHE A 51 -9.14 -25.17 9.78
N SER A 52 -8.21 -24.22 9.68
CA SER A 52 -8.36 -23.04 8.83
C SER A 52 -7.05 -22.72 8.15
N VAL A 53 -7.14 -22.36 6.86
CA VAL A 53 -6.02 -21.90 6.05
C VAL A 53 -6.31 -20.47 5.63
N LYS A 54 -5.33 -19.58 5.83
CA LYS A 54 -5.39 -18.19 5.39
C LYS A 54 -4.20 -17.90 4.47
N VAL A 55 -4.50 -17.27 3.35
CA VAL A 55 -3.52 -16.70 2.43
C VAL A 55 -3.72 -15.20 2.37
N THR A 56 -2.63 -14.44 2.48
CA THR A 56 -2.64 -12.98 2.35
C THR A 56 -1.66 -12.55 1.28
N ALA A 57 -2.05 -11.56 0.50
CA ALA A 57 -1.19 -10.87 -0.45
C ALA A 57 -1.35 -9.36 -0.19
N GLN A 58 -0.29 -8.71 0.25
CA GLN A 58 -0.28 -7.30 0.62
C GLN A 58 0.57 -6.50 -0.36
N ASN A 59 0.14 -5.27 -0.61
CA ASN A 59 0.79 -4.34 -1.54
C ASN A 59 1.02 -4.96 -2.93
N ILE A 60 -0.01 -5.62 -3.47
CA ILE A 60 0.08 -6.38 -4.73
C ILE A 60 0.42 -5.48 -5.92
N LEU A 61 -0.07 -4.24 -5.91
CA LEU A 61 0.27 -3.24 -6.94
C LEU A 61 1.76 -2.88 -6.92
N ASN A 62 2.43 -3.03 -5.77
CA ASN A 62 3.83 -2.69 -5.57
C ASN A 62 4.18 -1.28 -6.07
N ASN A 63 3.30 -0.33 -5.77
CA ASN A 63 3.45 1.05 -6.20
C ASN A 63 4.73 1.67 -5.62
N ARG A 64 5.35 2.55 -6.42
CA ARG A 64 6.56 3.27 -6.03
C ARG A 64 6.24 4.21 -4.85
N TYR A 65 7.19 4.30 -3.94
CA TYR A 65 7.24 5.31 -2.90
C TYR A 65 8.18 6.40 -3.38
N ILE A 66 7.61 7.58 -3.66
CA ILE A 66 8.33 8.71 -4.26
C ILE A 66 8.30 9.88 -3.28
N ILE A 67 9.48 10.38 -2.96
CA ILE A 67 9.65 11.66 -2.28
C ILE A 67 10.17 12.64 -3.32
N ALA A 68 9.43 13.70 -3.57
CA ALA A 68 9.82 14.69 -4.56
C ALA A 68 9.53 16.10 -4.06
N SER A 69 10.26 17.08 -4.58
CA SER A 69 9.94 18.47 -4.38
C SER A 69 9.25 19.06 -5.58
N THR A 70 8.23 19.85 -5.29
CA THR A 70 7.52 20.67 -6.26
C THR A 70 7.98 22.11 -6.08
N ASN A 71 8.48 22.71 -7.15
CA ASN A 71 8.95 24.09 -7.13
C ASN A 71 7.79 25.05 -7.51
N ASP A 72 6.84 25.25 -6.59
CA ASP A 72 5.66 26.11 -6.84
C ASP A 72 6.01 27.58 -7.14
N ARG A 73 7.22 28.02 -6.76
CA ARG A 73 7.69 29.41 -6.93
C ARG A 73 8.39 29.67 -8.27
N PHE A 74 8.92 28.63 -8.92
CA PHE A 74 9.55 28.71 -10.22
C PHE A 74 9.15 27.48 -11.02
N PRO A 75 7.98 27.48 -11.68
CA PRO A 75 7.66 26.45 -12.64
C PRO A 75 8.72 26.54 -13.73
N THR A 76 9.68 25.61 -13.72
CA THR A 76 10.46 25.30 -14.91
C THR A 76 9.46 25.01 -16.01
N SER A 77 9.77 25.43 -17.23
CA SER A 77 8.89 25.27 -18.41
C SER A 77 8.39 23.83 -18.61
N ASP A 78 9.08 22.85 -18.01
CA ASP A 78 8.83 21.42 -18.08
C ASP A 78 8.17 20.82 -16.82
N GLY A 79 7.90 21.60 -15.75
CA GLY A 79 7.21 21.09 -14.55
C GLY A 79 7.96 20.00 -13.77
N GLU A 80 9.28 19.88 -13.98
CA GLU A 80 10.12 18.80 -13.45
C GLU A 80 10.15 18.77 -11.92
N GLU A 81 9.66 17.67 -11.34
CA GLU A 81 9.78 17.38 -9.92
C GLU A 81 11.20 16.89 -9.58
N TYR A 82 11.81 17.44 -8.53
CA TYR A 82 13.10 16.90 -8.08
C TYR A 82 12.87 15.69 -7.17
N ILE A 83 13.16 14.49 -7.69
CA ILE A 83 13.00 13.22 -6.95
C ILE A 83 14.17 13.03 -5.98
N TYR A 84 13.88 13.08 -4.68
CA TYR A 84 14.86 12.79 -3.62
C TYR A 84 15.00 11.31 -3.33
N SER A 85 13.92 10.56 -3.48
CA SER A 85 13.89 9.14 -3.17
C SER A 85 12.84 8.45 -4.00
N ASP A 86 13.18 7.29 -4.52
CA ASP A 86 12.28 6.44 -5.26
C ASP A 86 12.62 4.98 -5.00
N PHE A 87 11.72 4.27 -4.32
CA PHE A 87 11.89 2.85 -4.07
C PHE A 87 10.54 2.14 -4.06
N ARG A 88 10.57 0.82 -4.13
CA ARG A 88 9.38 -0.02 -3.99
C ARG A 88 9.43 -0.74 -2.66
N THR A 89 8.31 -0.72 -1.93
CA THR A 89 8.19 -1.45 -0.65
C THR A 89 8.04 -2.96 -0.84
N GLY A 90 7.78 -3.43 -2.06
CA GLY A 90 7.59 -4.85 -2.37
C GLY A 90 6.18 -5.33 -2.06
N ALA A 91 5.78 -6.43 -2.71
CA ALA A 91 4.58 -7.17 -2.34
C ALA A 91 4.95 -8.25 -1.31
N THR A 92 4.09 -8.45 -0.30
CA THR A 92 4.32 -9.43 0.76
C THR A 92 3.24 -10.50 0.71
N PHE A 93 3.64 -11.77 0.77
CA PHE A 93 2.73 -12.91 0.79
C PHE A 93 2.82 -13.62 2.14
N GLY A 94 1.68 -14.08 2.65
CA GLY A 94 1.57 -14.77 3.92
C GLY A 94 0.73 -16.02 3.81
N LEU A 95 1.14 -17.07 4.50
CA LEU A 95 0.38 -18.30 4.70
C LEU A 95 0.22 -18.52 6.20
N SER A 96 -1.00 -18.81 6.66
CA SER A 96 -1.28 -19.12 8.05
C SER A 96 -2.17 -20.35 8.16
N LEU A 97 -1.83 -21.23 9.08
CA LEU A 97 -2.59 -22.43 9.43
C LEU A 97 -3.07 -22.26 10.87
N ALA A 98 -4.34 -22.55 11.11
CA ALA A 98 -4.94 -22.49 12.44
C ALA A 98 -5.78 -23.74 12.72
N TYR A 99 -5.82 -24.16 13.98
CA TYR A 99 -6.63 -25.28 14.44
C TYR A 99 -7.29 -24.93 15.77
N THR A 100 -8.60 -25.15 15.87
CA THR A 100 -9.37 -24.83 17.09
C THR A 100 -9.65 -26.11 17.88
N ILE A 101 -9.11 -26.19 19.10
CA ILE A 101 -9.39 -27.26 20.06
C ILE A 101 -10.69 -26.93 20.80
N ARG A 102 -11.57 -27.92 20.95
CA ARG A 102 -12.80 -27.85 21.76
C ARG A 102 -12.81 -28.98 22.77
#